data_AF-Q6QGY2-F1
#
_entry.id   AF-Q6QGY2-F1
#
_cell.length_a   1.000
_cell.length_b   1.000
_cell.length_c   1.000
_cell.angle_alpha   90.00
_cell.angle_beta   90.00
_cell.angle_gamma   90.00
#
_symmetry.space_group_name_H-M   'P 1'
#
loop_
_entity.id
_entity.type
_entity.pdbx_description
1 polymer ?
#
loop_
_entity_poly.entity_id
_entity_poly.type
_entity_poly.pdbx_seq_one_letter_code
_entity_poly.pdbx_strand_id
1 'polypeptide(L)'
;MDYSYDEDLDELCPVCGDKVSGYHYGLLTCESCKGFFKRTVQNNKHYTCTESQSCKIDKTQRKRCPFCRFQKCLTVGMRLE
;
A
#
# COMPACT_ATOMS: atom_id res chain seq x y z
N MET A 1 14.84 30.36 -11.42
CA MET A 1 15.82 29.94 -10.40
C MET A 1 15.00 29.75 -9.14
N ASP A 2 14.62 28.55 -8.71
CA ASP A 2 15.16 27.21 -8.90
C ASP A 2 14.00 26.21 -8.99
N TYR A 3 14.00 25.34 -10.01
CA TYR A 3 13.22 24.10 -10.00
C TYR A 3 14.18 22.99 -9.58
N SER A 4 14.20 22.66 -8.28
CA SER A 4 14.95 21.51 -7.78
C SER A 4 14.18 20.22 -8.13
N TYR A 5 14.52 19.64 -9.29
CA TYR A 5 14.20 18.26 -9.62
C TYR A 5 15.05 17.32 -8.74
N ASP A 6 14.38 16.32 -8.16
CA ASP A 6 14.94 15.09 -7.57
C ASP A 6 16.04 15.21 -6.52
N GLU A 7 15.64 15.33 -5.24
CA GLU A 7 16.34 14.59 -4.20
C GLU A 7 15.76 13.18 -4.13
N ASP A 8 16.62 12.18 -4.36
CA ASP A 8 16.48 10.75 -4.02
C ASP A 8 16.11 10.55 -2.54
N LEU A 9 14.95 11.04 -2.11
CA LEU A 9 14.28 10.56 -0.93
C LEU A 9 13.82 9.15 -1.29
N ASP A 10 14.44 8.12 -0.70
CA ASP A 10 13.99 6.74 -0.73
C ASP A 10 12.49 6.68 -0.38
N GLU A 11 11.63 6.86 -1.38
CA GLU A 11 10.22 7.06 -1.12
C GLU A 11 9.65 5.72 -0.65
N LEU A 12 9.08 5.73 0.55
CA LEU A 12 8.58 4.54 1.20
C LEU A 12 7.11 4.37 0.87
N CYS A 13 6.72 3.15 0.54
CA CYS A 13 5.35 2.79 0.23
C CYS A 13 4.44 3.18 1.41
N PRO A 14 3.47 4.09 1.22
CA PRO A 14 2.69 4.67 2.33
C PRO A 14 1.84 3.62 3.06
N VAL A 15 1.60 2.46 2.43
CA VAL A 15 0.90 1.33 3.04
C VAL A 15 1.77 0.60 4.06
N CYS A 16 3.04 0.29 3.75
CA CYS A 16 3.84 -0.64 4.56
C CYS A 16 5.28 -0.21 4.85
N GLY A 17 5.71 0.94 4.36
CA GLY A 17 7.07 1.46 4.55
C GLY A 17 8.16 0.69 3.79
N ASP A 18 7.81 -0.19 2.85
CA ASP A 18 8.79 -0.86 1.98
C ASP A 18 9.16 0.07 0.80
N LYS A 19 10.31 -0.15 0.17
CA LYS A 19 10.76 0.69 -0.95
C LYS A 19 9.72 0.72 -2.08
N VAL A 20 9.36 1.92 -2.55
CA VAL A 20 8.49 2.09 -3.72
C VAL A 20 9.15 1.45 -4.94
N SER A 21 8.33 0.84 -5.81
CA SER A 21 8.78 0.30 -7.10
C SER A 21 8.24 1.08 -8.30
N GLY A 22 7.30 2.01 -8.07
CA GLY A 22 6.72 2.87 -9.10
C GLY A 22 5.29 3.28 -8.77
N TYR A 23 4.64 3.89 -9.75
CA TYR A 23 3.26 4.37 -9.64
C TYR A 23 2.29 3.23 -9.94
N HIS A 24 1.47 2.86 -8.96
CA HIS A 24 0.49 1.79 -9.10
C HIS A 24 -0.84 2.21 -8.48
N TYR A 25 -1.93 2.09 -9.23
CA TYR A 25 -3.29 2.31 -8.73
C TYR A 25 -3.48 3.72 -8.12
N GLY A 26 -2.91 4.74 -8.74
CA GLY A 26 -3.12 6.14 -8.35
C GLY A 26 -2.08 6.75 -7.41
N LEU A 27 -1.02 6.04 -7.01
CA LEU A 27 0.10 6.60 -6.24
C LEU A 27 1.35 5.72 -6.26
N LEU A 28 2.46 6.23 -5.72
CA LEU A 28 3.72 5.51 -5.55
C LEU A 28 3.61 4.43 -4.46
N THR A 29 3.82 3.16 -4.84
CA THR A 29 3.75 2.01 -3.92
C THR A 29 4.80 0.94 -4.25
N CYS A 30 4.96 -0.03 -3.35
CA CYS A 30 5.83 -1.19 -3.58
C CYS A 30 5.10 -2.33 -4.33
N GLU A 31 5.85 -3.21 -5.01
CA GLU A 31 5.30 -4.36 -5.76
C GLU A 31 4.38 -5.26 -4.91
N SER A 32 4.69 -5.43 -3.61
CA SER A 32 3.86 -6.26 -2.75
C SER A 32 2.47 -5.67 -2.54
N CYS A 33 2.36 -4.36 -2.33
CA CYS A 33 1.09 -3.68 -2.10
C CYS A 33 0.29 -3.54 -3.40
N LYS A 34 0.96 -3.25 -4.52
CA LYS A 34 0.40 -3.35 -5.87
C LYS A 34 -0.26 -4.71 -6.12
N GLY A 35 0.52 -5.80 -5.98
CA GLY A 35 0.02 -7.15 -6.26
C GLY A 35 -1.07 -7.60 -5.29
N PHE A 36 -0.99 -7.19 -4.02
CA PHE A 36 -2.03 -7.43 -3.03
C PHE A 36 -3.33 -6.73 -3.44
N PHE A 37 -3.30 -5.41 -3.67
CA PHE A 37 -4.46 -4.62 -4.07
C PHE A 37 -5.11 -5.20 -5.33
N LYS A 38 -4.32 -5.48 -6.38
CA LYS A 38 -4.79 -6.11 -7.62
C LYS A 38 -5.58 -7.39 -7.35
N ARG A 39 -5.00 -8.34 -6.60
CA ARG A 39 -5.64 -9.63 -6.33
C ARG A 39 -6.87 -9.49 -5.44
N THR A 40 -6.87 -8.55 -4.51
CA THR A 40 -8.03 -8.30 -3.65
C THR A 40 -9.20 -7.80 -4.46
N VAL A 41 -8.99 -6.82 -5.34
CA VAL A 41 -10.06 -6.24 -6.14
C VAL A 41 -10.53 -7.18 -7.25
N GLN A 42 -9.61 -7.75 -8.04
CA GLN A 42 -9.97 -8.62 -9.17
C GLN A 42 -10.72 -9.89 -8.74
N ASN A 43 -10.38 -10.45 -7.58
CA ASN A 43 -11.04 -11.65 -7.07
C ASN A 43 -12.13 -11.35 -6.05
N ASN A 44 -12.53 -10.08 -5.91
CA ASN A 44 -13.53 -9.61 -4.95
C ASN A 44 -13.33 -10.20 -3.53
N LYS A 45 -12.09 -10.15 -3.03
CA LYS A 45 -11.74 -10.75 -1.73
C LYS A 45 -12.25 -9.88 -0.60
N HIS A 46 -13.01 -10.50 0.28
CA HIS A 46 -13.45 -9.91 1.54
C HIS A 46 -12.59 -10.47 2.67
N TYR A 47 -11.94 -9.58 3.42
CA TYR A 47 -11.14 -9.95 4.57
C TYR A 47 -11.84 -9.51 5.85
N THR A 48 -11.55 -10.20 6.95
CA THR A 48 -12.01 -9.83 8.30
C THR A 48 -10.78 -9.64 9.18
N CYS A 49 -10.77 -8.59 9.99
CA CYS A 49 -9.76 -8.44 11.03
C CYS A 49 -10.11 -9.34 12.22
N THR A 50 -9.12 -10.04 12.78
CA THR A 50 -9.30 -10.82 14.02
C THR A 50 -9.04 -10.01 15.29
N GLU A 51 -8.57 -8.77 15.13
CA GLU A 51 -8.20 -7.85 16.21
C GLU A 51 -9.11 -6.62 16.20
N SER A 52 -8.60 -5.45 16.61
CA SER A 52 -9.31 -4.17 16.72
C SER A 52 -9.41 -3.36 15.42
N GLN A 53 -9.22 -3.97 14.24
CA GLN A 53 -9.22 -3.26 12.94
C GLN A 53 -8.19 -2.12 12.82
N SER A 54 -7.18 -2.08 13.69
CA SER A 54 -6.13 -1.06 13.74
C SER A 54 -4.71 -1.66 13.69
N CYS A 55 -4.58 -2.84 13.06
CA CYS A 55 -3.30 -3.54 12.99
C CYS A 55 -2.24 -2.69 12.28
N LYS A 56 -1.05 -2.61 12.89
CA LYS A 56 0.11 -1.96 12.27
C LYS A 56 0.52 -2.70 10.99
N ILE A 57 0.65 -1.95 9.90
CA ILE A 57 1.09 -2.47 8.60
C ILE A 57 2.50 -1.94 8.32
N ASP A 58 3.48 -2.83 8.41
CA ASP A 58 4.87 -2.60 8.04
C ASP A 58 5.41 -3.71 7.11
N LYS A 59 6.64 -3.55 6.59
CA LYS A 59 7.27 -4.50 5.65
C LYS A 59 7.25 -5.95 6.14
N THR A 60 7.41 -6.16 7.44
CA THR A 60 7.51 -7.49 8.07
C THR A 60 6.14 -8.07 8.46
N GLN A 61 5.21 -7.22 8.89
CA GLN A 61 3.93 -7.64 9.46
C GLN A 61 2.73 -7.47 8.51
N ARG A 62 2.90 -6.85 7.34
CA ARG A 62 1.82 -6.61 6.35
C ARG A 62 1.06 -7.87 5.90
N LYS A 63 1.56 -9.07 6.15
CA LYS A 63 0.85 -10.33 5.84
C LYS A 63 -0.11 -10.78 6.95
N ARG A 64 0.05 -10.29 8.19
CA ARG A 64 -0.71 -10.76 9.36
C ARG A 64 -2.19 -10.41 9.28
N CYS A 65 -2.52 -9.20 8.84
CA CYS A 65 -3.91 -8.76 8.72
C CYS A 65 -4.19 -8.20 7.31
N PRO A 66 -4.74 -9.02 6.39
CA PRO A 66 -5.08 -8.55 5.05
C PRO A 66 -6.22 -7.53 5.06
N PHE A 67 -7.13 -7.57 6.04
CA PHE A 67 -8.17 -6.55 6.20
C PHE A 67 -7.56 -5.16 6.43
N CYS A 68 -6.77 -4.98 7.49
CA CYS A 68 -6.16 -3.69 7.82
C CYS A 68 -5.21 -3.22 6.72
N ARG A 69 -4.53 -4.16 6.04
CA ARG A 69 -3.71 -3.82 4.88
C ARG A 69 -4.54 -3.26 3.73
N PHE A 70 -5.66 -3.90 3.38
CA PHE A 70 -6.50 -3.44 2.29
C PHE A 70 -7.20 -2.13 2.63
N GLN A 71 -7.71 -1.98 3.86
CA GLN A 71 -8.24 -0.71 4.34
C GLN A 71 -7.19 0.39 4.23
N LYS A 72 -5.95 0.15 4.68
CA LYS A 72 -4.87 1.13 4.53
C LYS A 72 -4.56 1.45 3.07
N CYS A 73 -4.60 0.48 2.14
CA CYS A 73 -4.49 0.75 0.70
C CYS A 73 -5.54 1.78 0.23
N LEU A 74 -6.80 1.59 0.63
CA LEU A 74 -7.88 2.52 0.28
C LEU A 74 -7.69 3.88 0.96
N THR A 75 -7.32 3.91 2.23
CA THR A 75 -7.10 5.14 3.01
C THR A 75 -6.00 6.01 2.41
N VAL A 76 -4.92 5.41 1.89
CA VAL A 76 -3.84 6.18 1.22
C VAL A 76 -4.18 6.56 -0.23
N GLY A 77 -5.35 6.16 -0.73
CA GLY A 77 -5.85 6.57 -2.05
C GLY A 77 -5.61 5.58 -3.20
N MET A 78 -5.31 4.30 -2.93
CA MET A 78 -5.23 3.31 -4.02
C MET A 78 -6.61 3.08 -4.65
N ARG A 79 -6.69 3.19 -5.98
CA ARG A 79 -7.92 3.05 -6.78
C ARG A 79 -7.66 2.35 -8.11
N LEU A 80 -8.71 1.74 -8.68
CA LEU A 80 -8.64 1.03 -9.96
C LEU A 80 -8.68 1.96 -11.19
N GLU A 81 -9.01 3.24 -11.01
CA GLU A 81 -9.07 4.25 -12.09
C GLU A 81 -7.73 4.43 -12.81
#